data_AF-I0K0G7-F1
#
_entry.id   AF-I0K0G7-F1
#
_cell.length_a   1.000
_cell.length_b   1.000
_cell.length_c   1.000
_cell.angle_alpha   90.00
_cell.angle_beta   90.00
_cell.angle_gamma   90.00
#
_symmetry.space_group_name_H-M   'P 1'
#
loop_
_entity.id
_entity.type
_entity.pdbx_description
1 polymer ?
#
loop_
_entity_poly.entity_id
_entity_poly.type
_entity_poly.pdbx_seq_one_letter_code
_entity_poly.pdbx_strand_id
1 'polypeptide(L)'
;MSKIENFFERKPEPPPIPVEEYRGNGHKSATSGFIKEEKKPFRKKETKKILFLISGFCLFILTLSFLIYIFTKPYPGSTTNDEINSSEIAYSKYLFWNEQISHYMQSNITPFQPLKEFNRPNFWQIYHDLPNSKAVKAALLRHLPAGFALLKIDPVQFERTKDYVQVTYNVKVLPSYTEWIIPRGKAMLPASNEDKIQKKLVRLVLFTHDLPPGFIYFFGEKKILAKAQEPFEFSWTVKKAVVQGGLWRILEVEPTPFEGPESLLHSFQKSIEAEELYSVKSDPVLNQLMQEQDQSWQAFFARINQIRDQVIDYRNQLIKDIPGIPQMGKPFASGSGTPTTTLEGAGIGLLGGALIGGLAGGGLGAGIGAGLGLLGGGLGGYLYSHERRKSIYRRKLAERREKIKEVNEKVEAYRDKLVKEYEEELKEKIQARQTQYQGISNSSPKF
;
A
#
# COMPACT_ATOMS: atom_id res chain seq x y z
N MET A 1 -44.94 -25.26 23.52
CA MET A 1 -46.19 -24.78 24.13
C MET A 1 -46.29 -23.28 23.88
N SER A 2 -47.45 -22.82 23.36
CA SER A 2 -47.88 -21.42 23.14
C SER A 2 -47.04 -20.61 22.12
N LYS A 3 -47.45 -20.26 20.88
CA LYS A 3 -48.73 -19.96 20.20
C LYS A 3 -49.50 -18.76 20.80
N ILE A 4 -49.23 -17.57 20.28
CA ILE A 4 -50.15 -16.41 20.33
C ILE A 4 -50.29 -15.86 18.91
N GLU A 5 -51.56 -15.74 18.53
CA GLU A 5 -52.11 -15.39 17.24
C GLU A 5 -52.52 -13.89 17.21
N ASN A 6 -52.47 -13.33 15.99
CA ASN A 6 -53.37 -12.34 15.39
C ASN A 6 -53.67 -11.00 16.10
N PHE A 7 -53.48 -9.90 15.37
CA PHE A 7 -54.59 -8.98 15.04
C PHE A 7 -54.18 -8.09 13.84
N PHE A 8 -54.79 -8.37 12.68
CA PHE A 8 -54.72 -7.56 11.46
C PHE A 8 -55.91 -6.59 11.47
N GLU A 9 -55.66 -5.29 11.44
CA GLU A 9 -56.68 -4.27 11.23
C GLU A 9 -56.63 -3.82 9.76
N ARG A 10 -57.62 -4.24 8.96
CA ARG A 10 -57.78 -3.85 7.55
C ARG A 10 -58.44 -2.47 7.49
N LYS A 11 -57.85 -1.55 6.72
CA LYS A 11 -58.50 -0.29 6.31
C LYS A 11 -59.48 -0.55 5.15
N PRO A 12 -60.62 0.16 5.10
CA PRO A 12 -61.63 0.00 4.06
C PRO A 12 -61.20 0.62 2.71
N GLU A 13 -61.56 -0.07 1.62
CA GLU A 13 -61.38 0.33 0.22
C GLU A 13 -62.27 1.54 -0.16
N PRO A 14 -61.83 2.39 -1.11
CA PRO A 14 -62.66 3.44 -1.68
C PRO A 14 -63.66 2.90 -2.73
N PRO A 15 -64.82 3.58 -2.90
CA PRO A 15 -65.89 3.14 -3.80
C PRO A 15 -65.55 3.31 -5.30
N PRO A 16 -66.23 2.55 -6.18
CA PRO A 16 -65.95 2.52 -7.61
C PRO A 16 -66.40 3.80 -8.34
N ILE A 17 -65.58 4.21 -9.30
CA ILE A 17 -65.86 5.27 -10.27
C ILE A 17 -66.81 4.69 -11.34
N PRO A 18 -67.94 5.33 -11.65
CA PRO A 18 -68.81 4.90 -12.74
C PRO A 18 -68.20 5.24 -14.10
N VAL A 19 -68.20 4.26 -14.99
CA VAL A 19 -67.76 4.30 -16.38
C VAL A 19 -68.99 4.52 -17.29
N GLU A 20 -68.80 5.43 -18.25
CA GLU A 20 -69.52 5.62 -19.51
C GLU A 20 -70.99 6.05 -19.51
N GLU A 21 -71.26 7.18 -20.19
CA GLU A 21 -72.21 7.12 -21.31
C GLU A 21 -71.78 8.03 -22.47
N TYR A 22 -71.66 7.39 -23.62
CA TYR A 22 -71.33 7.89 -24.94
C TYR A 22 -72.64 8.36 -25.61
N ARG A 23 -72.74 9.58 -26.14
CA ARG A 23 -73.58 9.92 -27.32
C ARG A 23 -73.55 11.40 -27.68
N GLY A 24 -73.44 11.67 -28.98
CA GLY A 24 -74.18 12.80 -29.58
C GLY A 24 -73.43 13.63 -30.60
N ASN A 25 -73.26 13.09 -31.82
CA ASN A 25 -73.09 13.90 -33.03
C ASN A 25 -74.28 14.85 -33.22
N GLY A 26 -74.02 16.09 -33.63
CA GLY A 26 -75.05 17.05 -34.01
C GLY A 26 -74.50 18.22 -34.82
N HIS A 27 -74.38 18.04 -36.13
CA HIS A 27 -74.31 19.13 -37.11
C HIS A 27 -75.48 20.11 -36.92
N LYS A 28 -75.21 21.42 -36.81
CA LYS A 28 -76.02 22.48 -37.44
C LYS A 28 -75.15 23.65 -37.89
N SER A 29 -75.21 23.89 -39.19
CA SER A 29 -74.77 25.06 -39.92
C SER A 29 -75.78 26.20 -39.80
N ALA A 30 -75.30 27.40 -40.14
CA ALA A 30 -76.03 28.66 -40.38
C ALA A 30 -76.52 29.36 -39.09
N THR A 31 -76.31 30.65 -38.86
CA THR A 31 -76.45 31.79 -39.77
C THR A 31 -75.75 33.01 -39.17
N SER A 32 -75.29 33.88 -40.06
CA SER A 32 -74.85 35.25 -39.83
C SER A 32 -75.88 36.07 -39.03
N GLY A 33 -75.49 36.50 -37.84
CA GLY A 33 -76.15 37.56 -37.08
C GLY A 33 -75.14 38.65 -36.76
N PHE A 34 -75.09 39.69 -37.59
CA PHE A 34 -74.41 40.95 -37.29
C PHE A 34 -75.12 41.59 -36.09
N ILE A 35 -74.68 41.27 -34.87
CA ILE A 35 -75.00 42.08 -33.68
C ILE A 35 -73.99 43.22 -33.67
N LYS A 36 -74.48 44.38 -34.07
CA LYS A 36 -73.80 45.67 -33.97
C LYS A 36 -73.64 45.98 -32.47
N GLU A 37 -72.54 45.53 -31.87
CA GLU A 37 -72.17 45.93 -30.51
C GLU A 37 -72.00 47.44 -30.48
N GLU A 38 -72.93 48.11 -29.80
CA GLU A 38 -72.74 49.48 -29.34
C GLU A 38 -71.45 49.55 -28.53
N LYS A 39 -70.42 50.15 -29.13
CA LYS A 39 -69.21 50.55 -28.43
C LYS A 39 -69.57 51.57 -27.36
N LYS A 40 -69.90 51.08 -26.16
CA LYS A 40 -69.91 51.90 -24.95
C LYS A 40 -68.51 52.51 -24.81
N PRO A 41 -68.39 53.84 -24.65
CA PRO A 41 -67.10 54.49 -24.46
C PRO A 41 -66.49 53.98 -23.15
N PHE A 42 -65.62 52.98 -23.27
CA PHE A 42 -64.89 52.38 -22.16
C PHE A 42 -64.15 53.49 -21.42
N ARG A 43 -64.45 53.67 -20.13
CA ARG A 43 -63.78 54.59 -19.20
C ARG A 43 -62.27 54.36 -19.21
N LYS A 44 -61.55 55.05 -20.11
CA LYS A 44 -60.07 55.05 -20.23
C LYS A 44 -59.33 55.44 -18.94
N LYS A 45 -60.02 55.95 -17.91
CA LYS A 45 -59.43 56.32 -16.61
C LYS A 45 -59.33 55.16 -15.61
N GLU A 46 -60.18 54.14 -15.69
CA GLU A 46 -60.15 53.00 -14.74
C GLU A 46 -59.14 51.93 -15.14
N THR A 47 -58.97 51.69 -16.44
CA THR A 47 -57.99 50.73 -16.96
C THR A 47 -56.54 51.09 -16.60
N LYS A 48 -56.21 52.39 -16.54
CA LYS A 48 -54.89 52.84 -16.09
C LYS A 48 -54.63 52.50 -14.62
N LYS A 49 -55.61 52.63 -13.74
CA LYS A 49 -55.46 52.30 -12.31
C LYS A 49 -55.23 50.80 -12.10
N ILE A 50 -55.95 49.97 -12.84
CA ILE A 50 -55.80 48.51 -12.78
C ILE A 50 -54.40 48.10 -13.29
N LEU A 51 -53.92 48.70 -14.38
CA LEU A 51 -52.57 48.44 -14.90
C LEU A 51 -51.46 48.84 -13.91
N PHE A 52 -51.59 49.98 -13.21
CA PHE A 52 -50.63 50.38 -12.16
C PHE A 52 -50.62 49.40 -10.98
N LEU A 53 -51.78 48.91 -10.55
CA LEU A 53 -51.86 47.92 -9.47
C LEU A 53 -51.24 46.58 -9.87
N ILE A 54 -51.51 46.09 -11.09
CA ILE A 54 -50.91 44.85 -11.61
C ILE A 54 -49.38 45.00 -11.71
N SER A 55 -48.89 46.12 -12.25
CA SER A 55 -47.46 46.39 -12.36
C SER A 55 -46.78 46.48 -10.99
N GLY A 56 -47.42 47.12 -10.01
CA GLY A 56 -46.89 47.22 -8.64
C GLY A 56 -46.83 45.86 -7.96
N PHE A 57 -47.85 45.02 -8.15
CA PHE A 57 -47.88 43.66 -7.61
C PHE A 57 -46.82 42.75 -8.24
N CYS A 58 -46.61 42.83 -9.57
CA CYS A 58 -45.55 42.08 -10.25
C CYS A 58 -44.15 42.52 -9.78
N LEU A 59 -43.91 43.82 -9.59
CA LEU A 59 -42.65 44.33 -9.04
C LEU A 59 -42.45 43.85 -7.60
N PHE A 60 -43.49 43.86 -6.78
CA PHE A 60 -43.42 43.35 -5.42
C PHE A 60 -43.05 41.87 -5.38
N ILE A 61 -43.71 41.03 -6.20
CA ILE A 61 -43.36 39.60 -6.31
C ILE A 61 -41.90 39.42 -6.76
N LEU A 62 -41.44 40.16 -7.78
CA LEU A 62 -40.06 40.08 -8.23
C LEU A 62 -39.06 40.48 -7.14
N THR A 63 -39.33 41.56 -6.40
CA THR A 63 -38.48 41.99 -5.28
C THR A 63 -38.50 41.01 -4.12
N LEU A 64 -39.65 40.43 -3.80
CA LEU A 64 -39.79 39.42 -2.75
C LEU A 64 -39.08 38.13 -3.15
N SER A 65 -39.24 37.68 -4.39
CA SER A 65 -38.50 36.54 -4.94
C SER A 65 -37.00 36.80 -4.96
N PHE A 66 -36.56 38.04 -5.26
CA PHE A 66 -35.14 38.42 -5.22
C PHE A 66 -34.58 38.49 -3.79
N LEU A 67 -35.36 39.00 -2.83
CA LEU A 67 -34.99 39.00 -1.41
C LEU A 67 -34.93 37.57 -0.87
N ILE A 68 -35.95 36.76 -1.13
CA ILE A 68 -35.94 35.33 -0.81
C ILE A 68 -34.71 34.70 -1.47
N TYR A 69 -34.44 34.97 -2.74
CA TYR A 69 -33.24 34.47 -3.44
C TYR A 69 -31.92 34.86 -2.75
N ILE A 70 -31.77 36.10 -2.29
CA ILE A 70 -30.58 36.57 -1.56
C ILE A 70 -30.47 35.88 -0.20
N PHE A 71 -31.55 35.81 0.57
CA PHE A 71 -31.58 35.16 1.88
C PHE A 71 -31.54 33.63 1.80
N THR A 72 -31.80 33.07 0.63
CA THR A 72 -31.67 31.63 0.34
C THR A 72 -30.36 31.28 -0.35
N LYS A 73 -29.45 32.24 -0.63
CA LYS A 73 -28.15 31.90 -1.23
C LYS A 73 -27.42 30.88 -0.35
N PRO A 74 -26.91 29.79 -0.95
CA PRO A 74 -26.19 28.77 -0.21
C PRO A 74 -24.98 29.42 0.42
N TYR A 75 -24.74 29.13 1.69
CA TYR A 75 -23.54 29.57 2.38
C TYR A 75 -22.31 29.23 1.53
N PRO A 76 -21.35 30.15 1.38
CA PRO A 76 -20.13 29.85 0.65
C PRO A 76 -19.41 28.68 1.33
N GLY A 77 -18.77 27.86 0.51
CA GLY A 77 -17.93 26.79 1.00
C GLY A 77 -16.52 27.28 1.28
N SER A 78 -15.97 26.89 2.42
CA SER A 78 -14.53 27.03 2.67
C SER A 78 -13.75 26.11 1.74
N THR A 79 -12.71 26.64 1.09
CA THR A 79 -11.78 25.84 0.27
C THR A 79 -10.47 25.55 1.00
N THR A 80 -10.30 26.06 2.23
CA THR A 80 -9.14 25.78 3.08
C THR A 80 -9.25 24.38 3.68
N ASN A 81 -8.13 23.88 4.20
CA ASN A 81 -8.12 22.61 4.92
C ASN A 81 -8.63 22.83 6.36
N ASP A 82 -9.94 22.65 6.54
CA ASP A 82 -10.61 22.79 7.84
C ASP A 82 -10.77 21.44 8.57
N GLU A 83 -10.16 20.37 8.05
CA GLU A 83 -10.34 19.02 8.56
C GLU A 83 -9.67 18.83 9.92
N ILE A 84 -10.35 18.09 10.79
CA ILE A 84 -9.85 17.75 12.11
C ILE A 84 -8.86 16.60 11.97
N ASN A 85 -7.59 16.92 12.19
CA ASN A 85 -6.50 15.94 12.17
C ASN A 85 -6.22 15.47 13.60
N SER A 86 -6.91 14.42 14.04
CA SER A 86 -6.58 13.70 15.28
C SER A 86 -6.04 12.30 14.96
N SER A 87 -5.21 11.75 15.84
CA SER A 87 -4.67 10.39 15.69
C SER A 87 -5.76 9.31 15.68
N GLU A 88 -6.85 9.54 16.41
CA GLU A 88 -8.00 8.63 16.47
C GLU A 88 -8.77 8.63 15.14
N ILE A 89 -9.03 9.81 14.58
CA ILE A 89 -9.68 9.94 13.27
C ILE A 89 -8.81 9.27 12.20
N ALA A 90 -7.51 9.57 12.19
CA ALA A 90 -6.54 8.97 11.27
C ALA A 90 -6.54 7.43 11.32
N TYR A 91 -6.51 6.86 12.53
CA TYR A 91 -6.58 5.41 12.73
C TYR A 91 -7.91 4.81 12.27
N SER A 92 -9.03 5.49 12.53
CA SER A 92 -10.35 5.05 12.06
C SER A 92 -10.47 5.05 10.53
N LYS A 93 -9.89 6.07 9.86
CA LYS A 93 -9.81 6.12 8.39
C LYS A 93 -8.97 4.97 7.87
N TYR A 94 -7.81 4.71 8.47
CA TYR A 94 -6.95 3.59 8.10
C TYR A 94 -7.65 2.23 8.24
N LEU A 95 -8.35 1.97 9.36
CA LEU A 95 -9.07 0.71 9.55
C LEU A 95 -10.14 0.48 8.49
N PHE A 96 -10.96 1.50 8.24
CA PHE A 96 -11.99 1.45 7.21
C PHE A 96 -11.39 1.21 5.82
N TRP A 97 -10.35 1.96 5.47
CA TRP A 97 -9.66 1.80 4.20
C TRP A 97 -9.05 0.39 4.05
N ASN A 98 -8.35 -0.09 5.08
CA ASN A 98 -7.68 -1.38 5.05
C ASN A 98 -8.68 -2.54 4.91
N GLU A 99 -9.84 -2.45 5.57
CA GLU A 99 -10.94 -3.41 5.40
C GLU A 99 -11.41 -3.47 3.93
N GLN A 100 -11.70 -2.31 3.32
CA GLN A 100 -12.13 -2.23 1.92
C GLN A 100 -11.09 -2.80 0.95
N ILE A 101 -9.81 -2.46 1.14
CA ILE A 101 -8.71 -2.91 0.28
C ILE A 101 -8.43 -4.39 0.48
N SER A 102 -8.45 -4.89 1.71
CA SER A 102 -8.26 -6.32 2.00
C SER A 102 -9.36 -7.16 1.33
N HIS A 103 -10.61 -6.71 1.41
CA HIS A 103 -11.72 -7.36 0.70
C HIS A 103 -11.51 -7.39 -0.81
N TYR A 104 -11.07 -6.29 -1.41
CA TYR A 104 -10.73 -6.26 -2.84
C TYR A 104 -9.61 -7.25 -3.19
N MET A 105 -8.56 -7.30 -2.37
CA MET A 105 -7.43 -8.21 -2.59
C MET A 105 -7.82 -9.68 -2.47
N GLN A 106 -8.77 -10.04 -1.61
CA GLN A 106 -9.23 -11.42 -1.43
C GLN A 106 -10.31 -11.84 -2.44
N SER A 107 -11.26 -10.95 -2.75
CA SER A 107 -12.50 -11.30 -3.47
C SER A 107 -12.64 -10.67 -4.86
N ASN A 108 -11.73 -9.79 -5.27
CA ASN A 108 -11.83 -8.95 -6.48
C ASN A 108 -13.07 -8.05 -6.54
N ILE A 109 -13.75 -7.82 -5.40
CA ILE A 109 -14.86 -6.88 -5.30
C ILE A 109 -14.27 -5.46 -5.21
N THR A 110 -14.51 -4.62 -6.22
CA THR A 110 -14.01 -3.24 -6.28
C THR A 110 -14.30 -2.51 -4.96
N PRO A 111 -13.30 -1.89 -4.33
CA PRO A 111 -13.50 -1.25 -3.04
C PRO A 111 -14.31 0.04 -3.24
N PHE A 112 -15.01 0.50 -2.18
CA PHE A 112 -15.79 1.75 -2.22
C PHE A 112 -16.82 1.80 -3.35
N GLN A 113 -17.58 0.71 -3.57
CA GLN A 113 -18.53 0.64 -4.67
C GLN A 113 -19.50 1.83 -4.67
N PRO A 114 -19.83 2.39 -5.85
CA PRO A 114 -20.82 3.46 -5.93
C PRO A 114 -22.16 2.96 -5.38
N LEU A 115 -22.80 3.79 -4.57
CA LEU A 115 -24.10 3.43 -4.01
C LEU A 115 -25.16 3.57 -5.11
N LYS A 116 -26.09 2.61 -5.14
CA LYS A 116 -27.32 2.78 -5.94
C LYS A 116 -28.08 3.98 -5.41
N GLU A 117 -28.71 4.74 -6.28
CA GLU A 117 -29.49 5.94 -5.92
C GLU A 117 -30.64 5.56 -4.98
N PHE A 118 -30.39 5.63 -3.66
CA PHE A 118 -31.39 5.42 -2.63
C PHE A 118 -31.53 6.72 -1.85
N ASN A 119 -32.70 7.35 -1.93
CA ASN A 119 -32.99 8.67 -1.34
C ASN A 119 -32.10 9.80 -1.84
N ARG A 120 -31.97 9.92 -3.17
CA ARG A 120 -31.28 11.06 -3.78
C ARG A 120 -31.88 12.37 -3.27
N PRO A 121 -31.08 13.28 -2.69
CA PRO A 121 -31.58 14.55 -2.20
C PRO A 121 -32.22 15.32 -3.34
N ASN A 122 -33.40 15.89 -3.08
CA ASN A 122 -34.08 16.71 -4.07
C ASN A 122 -33.30 18.03 -4.29
N PHE A 123 -33.62 18.75 -5.36
CA PHE A 123 -32.94 19.99 -5.72
C PHE A 123 -32.89 21.01 -4.56
N TRP A 124 -33.97 21.13 -3.78
CA TRP A 124 -34.04 22.06 -2.65
C TRP A 124 -33.14 21.65 -1.49
N GLN A 125 -33.07 20.36 -1.17
CA GLN A 125 -32.17 19.82 -0.15
C GLN A 125 -30.71 20.01 -0.56
N ILE A 126 -30.37 19.76 -1.82
CA ILE A 126 -29.02 20.01 -2.35
C ILE A 126 -28.62 21.47 -2.18
N TYR A 127 -29.56 22.38 -2.41
CA TYR A 127 -29.30 23.81 -2.36
C TYR A 127 -29.20 24.37 -0.93
N HIS A 128 -30.00 23.86 0.01
CA HIS A 128 -30.10 24.42 1.36
C HIS A 128 -29.40 23.62 2.46
N ASP A 129 -29.52 22.30 2.40
CA ASP A 129 -29.17 21.43 3.52
C ASP A 129 -27.80 20.76 3.34
N LEU A 130 -27.26 20.77 2.12
CA LEU A 130 -25.99 20.14 1.79
C LEU A 130 -24.83 21.15 1.75
N PRO A 131 -23.59 20.68 2.00
CA PRO A 131 -22.42 21.52 1.89
C PRO A 131 -22.21 21.99 0.46
N ASN A 132 -21.67 23.21 0.36
CA ASN A 132 -21.38 23.85 -0.91
C ASN A 132 -20.48 22.98 -1.81
N SER A 133 -20.87 22.78 -3.07
CA SER A 133 -20.15 21.92 -4.01
C SER A 133 -18.69 22.32 -4.22
N LYS A 134 -18.34 23.61 -4.09
CA LYS A 134 -16.96 24.09 -4.18
C LYS A 134 -16.12 23.61 -3.00
N ALA A 135 -16.66 23.63 -1.78
CA ALA A 135 -15.99 23.09 -0.60
C ALA A 135 -15.79 21.58 -0.72
N VAL A 136 -16.83 20.85 -1.13
CA VAL A 136 -16.77 19.39 -1.28
C VAL A 136 -15.72 18.98 -2.31
N LYS A 137 -15.69 19.65 -3.47
CA LYS A 137 -14.66 19.42 -4.50
C LYS A 137 -13.26 19.76 -3.99
N ALA A 138 -13.10 20.88 -3.29
CA ALA A 138 -11.81 21.27 -2.73
C ALA A 138 -11.31 20.25 -1.71
N ALA A 139 -12.18 19.75 -0.83
CA ALA A 139 -11.86 18.69 0.11
C ALA A 139 -11.46 17.40 -0.62
N LEU A 140 -12.29 16.90 -1.54
CA LEU A 140 -12.00 15.69 -2.30
C LEU A 140 -10.65 15.77 -3.04
N LEU A 141 -10.36 16.90 -3.70
CA LEU A 141 -9.12 17.09 -4.45
C LEU A 141 -7.86 17.05 -3.57
N ARG A 142 -7.96 17.29 -2.26
CA ARG A 142 -6.84 17.11 -1.32
C ARG A 142 -6.52 15.64 -1.04
N HIS A 143 -7.52 14.77 -1.18
CA HIS A 143 -7.39 13.32 -0.95
C HIS A 143 -7.15 12.51 -2.22
N LEU A 144 -7.23 13.15 -3.39
CA LEU A 144 -6.90 12.52 -4.66
C LEU A 144 -5.41 12.70 -4.98
N PRO A 145 -4.72 11.65 -5.45
CA PRO A 145 -3.34 11.79 -5.92
C PRO A 145 -3.22 12.79 -7.08
N ALA A 146 -2.00 13.31 -7.27
CA ALA A 146 -1.70 14.10 -8.45
C ALA A 146 -1.95 13.29 -9.74
N GLY A 147 -2.49 13.94 -10.77
CA GLY A 147 -2.83 13.28 -12.04
C GLY A 147 -4.26 12.75 -12.12
N PHE A 148 -5.10 12.95 -11.11
CA PHE A 148 -6.53 12.66 -11.19
C PHE A 148 -7.33 13.88 -11.66
N ALA A 149 -8.18 13.69 -12.67
CA ALA A 149 -9.18 14.67 -13.07
C ALA A 149 -10.56 14.29 -12.53
N LEU A 150 -11.18 15.19 -11.76
CA LEU A 150 -12.55 14.98 -11.28
C LEU A 150 -13.55 15.23 -12.41
N LEU A 151 -14.26 14.18 -12.85
CA LEU A 151 -15.28 14.27 -13.90
C LEU A 151 -16.65 14.62 -13.32
N LYS A 152 -17.05 13.96 -12.23
CA LYS A 152 -18.39 14.11 -11.64
C LYS A 152 -18.37 13.85 -10.13
N ILE A 153 -19.25 14.53 -9.41
CA ILE A 153 -19.54 14.29 -7.99
C ILE A 153 -21.01 14.59 -7.74
N ASP A 154 -21.76 13.56 -7.34
CA ASP A 154 -23.19 13.66 -7.09
C ASP A 154 -23.53 13.19 -5.68
N PRO A 155 -24.31 13.95 -4.88
CA PRO A 155 -24.78 13.47 -3.59
C PRO A 155 -25.84 12.38 -3.80
N VAL A 156 -25.69 11.28 -3.06
CA VAL A 156 -26.57 10.11 -3.16
C VAL A 156 -27.42 9.94 -1.92
N GLN A 157 -26.81 10.10 -0.76
CA GLN A 157 -27.45 9.94 0.54
C GLN A 157 -26.95 11.05 1.47
N PHE A 158 -27.83 11.55 2.35
CA PHE A 158 -27.41 12.45 3.41
C PHE A 158 -28.19 12.17 4.70
N GLU A 159 -27.55 12.48 5.81
CA GLU A 159 -28.13 12.44 7.14
C GLU A 159 -27.85 13.77 7.84
N ARG A 160 -28.87 14.34 8.47
CA ARG A 160 -28.76 15.61 9.20
C ARG A 160 -28.94 15.36 10.69
N THR A 161 -27.88 15.61 11.44
CA THR A 161 -27.93 15.65 12.90
C THR A 161 -28.14 17.10 13.36
N LYS A 162 -28.36 17.31 14.67
CA LYS A 162 -28.46 18.66 15.25
C LYS A 162 -27.19 19.50 15.02
N ASP A 163 -26.02 18.86 15.03
CA ASP A 163 -24.72 19.54 15.05
C ASP A 163 -23.97 19.50 13.71
N TYR A 164 -24.29 18.57 12.82
CA TYR A 164 -23.59 18.37 11.56
C TYR A 164 -24.45 17.70 10.50
N VAL A 165 -23.97 17.77 9.26
CA VAL A 165 -24.52 17.05 8.10
C VAL A 165 -23.49 16.04 7.61
N GLN A 166 -23.94 14.80 7.43
CA GLN A 166 -23.19 13.73 6.77
C GLN A 166 -23.75 13.55 5.36
N VAL A 167 -22.87 13.42 4.36
CA VAL A 167 -23.28 13.28 2.96
C VAL A 167 -22.39 12.28 2.24
N THR A 168 -22.99 11.28 1.62
CA THR A 168 -22.30 10.31 0.75
C THR A 168 -22.48 10.70 -0.70
N TYR A 169 -21.37 10.72 -1.44
CA TYR A 169 -21.30 11.09 -2.85
C TYR A 169 -20.88 9.89 -3.69
N ASN A 170 -21.41 9.79 -4.90
CA ASN A 170 -20.78 9.02 -5.96
C ASN A 170 -19.84 9.95 -6.73
N VAL A 171 -18.59 9.54 -6.80
CA VAL A 171 -17.50 10.28 -7.42
C VAL A 171 -17.05 9.54 -8.66
N LYS A 172 -16.86 10.29 -9.76
CA LYS A 172 -16.27 9.80 -11.01
C LYS A 172 -15.00 10.56 -11.30
N VAL A 173 -13.89 9.85 -11.40
CA VAL A 173 -12.56 10.42 -11.68
C VAL A 173 -11.96 9.79 -12.94
N LEU A 174 -10.99 10.48 -13.52
CA LEU A 174 -10.17 10.01 -14.63
C LEU A 174 -8.70 10.04 -14.20
N PRO A 175 -8.06 8.89 -13.97
CA PRO A 175 -6.66 8.84 -13.59
C PRO A 175 -5.76 9.01 -14.82
N SER A 176 -4.67 9.78 -14.69
CA SER A 176 -3.68 9.92 -15.76
C SER A 176 -2.81 8.68 -15.94
N TYR A 177 -2.62 7.91 -14.85
CA TYR A 177 -1.81 6.71 -14.78
C TYR A 177 -2.62 5.53 -14.26
N THR A 178 -2.13 4.32 -14.45
CA THR A 178 -2.72 3.12 -13.84
C THR A 178 -2.33 3.10 -12.37
N GLU A 179 -3.32 2.97 -11.49
CA GLU A 179 -3.12 2.80 -10.06
C GLU A 179 -3.11 1.31 -9.69
N TRP A 180 -2.12 0.93 -8.90
CA TRP A 180 -1.89 -0.44 -8.46
C TRP A 180 -2.02 -0.53 -6.95
N ILE A 181 -2.69 -1.58 -6.47
CA ILE A 181 -2.59 -2.02 -5.08
C ILE A 181 -1.50 -3.08 -5.01
N ILE A 182 -0.52 -2.87 -4.13
CA ILE A 182 0.60 -3.79 -3.94
C ILE A 182 0.66 -4.21 -2.46
N PRO A 183 0.68 -5.52 -2.17
CA PRO A 183 0.99 -5.99 -0.83
C PRO A 183 2.43 -5.64 -0.45
N ARG A 184 2.66 -5.30 0.82
CA ARG A 184 3.98 -5.13 1.39
C ARG A 184 4.10 -5.91 2.68
N GLY A 185 5.33 -6.32 2.99
CA GLY A 185 5.61 -7.09 4.20
C GLY A 185 7.11 -7.25 4.41
N LYS A 186 7.46 -8.08 5.39
CA LYS A 186 8.86 -8.31 5.76
C LYS A 186 9.58 -9.06 4.63
N ALA A 187 10.79 -8.61 4.32
CA ALA A 187 11.66 -9.26 3.37
C ALA A 187 11.96 -10.70 3.80
N MET A 188 11.71 -11.64 2.89
CA MET A 188 12.04 -13.05 3.07
C MET A 188 13.24 -13.40 2.19
N LEU A 189 14.24 -14.04 2.79
CA LEU A 189 15.36 -14.58 2.02
C LEU A 189 14.92 -15.89 1.32
N PRO A 190 15.42 -16.18 0.12
CA PRO A 190 15.17 -17.46 -0.53
C PRO A 190 15.68 -18.61 0.36
N ALA A 191 14.95 -19.73 0.39
CA ALA A 191 15.22 -20.87 1.28
C ALA A 191 16.65 -21.45 1.14
N SER A 192 17.30 -21.23 0.00
CA SER A 192 18.70 -21.60 -0.26
C SER A 192 19.71 -20.85 0.61
N ASN A 193 19.38 -19.66 1.14
CA ASN A 193 20.33 -18.72 1.74
C ASN A 193 20.03 -18.41 3.22
N GLU A 194 19.39 -19.32 3.96
CA GLU A 194 18.98 -19.10 5.35
C GLU A 194 20.12 -19.12 6.39
N ASP A 195 21.17 -18.33 6.18
CA ASP A 195 22.09 -18.01 7.26
C ASP A 195 21.39 -17.09 8.29
N LYS A 196 21.46 -17.43 9.58
CA LYS A 196 20.88 -16.64 10.68
C LYS A 196 21.38 -15.19 10.64
N ILE A 197 22.63 -14.99 10.20
CA ILE A 197 23.22 -13.66 10.06
C ILE A 197 22.52 -12.86 8.96
N GLN A 198 22.31 -13.46 7.78
CA GLN A 198 21.62 -12.79 6.68
C GLN A 198 20.18 -12.44 7.07
N LYS A 199 19.47 -13.34 7.76
CA LYS A 199 18.12 -13.08 8.30
C LYS A 199 18.09 -11.90 9.28
N LYS A 200 19.16 -11.67 10.04
CA LYS A 200 19.27 -10.49 10.93
C LYS A 200 19.53 -9.22 10.13
N LEU A 201 20.49 -9.26 9.20
CA LEU A 201 20.90 -8.09 8.42
C LEU A 201 19.82 -7.63 7.44
N VAL A 202 19.10 -8.54 6.79
CA VAL A 202 18.05 -8.19 5.83
C VAL A 202 16.94 -7.34 6.46
N ARG A 203 16.69 -7.51 7.77
CA ARG A 203 15.72 -6.70 8.53
C ARG A 203 16.14 -5.23 8.70
N LEU A 204 17.40 -4.92 8.42
CA LEU A 204 17.97 -3.57 8.51
C LEU A 204 18.17 -2.94 7.12
N VAL A 205 17.88 -3.67 6.04
CA VAL A 205 18.04 -3.15 4.68
C VAL A 205 16.89 -2.21 4.35
N LEU A 206 17.22 -1.05 3.78
CA LEU A 206 16.27 -0.09 3.24
C LEU A 206 16.03 -0.40 1.77
N PHE A 207 14.99 -1.16 1.44
CA PHE A 207 14.74 -1.62 0.07
C PHE A 207 14.18 -0.54 -0.86
N THR A 208 13.25 0.26 -0.37
CA THR A 208 12.69 1.40 -1.10
C THR A 208 12.74 2.64 -0.23
N HIS A 209 12.59 3.83 -0.82
CA HIS A 209 12.61 5.08 -0.06
C HIS A 209 11.43 5.23 0.91
N ASP A 210 10.27 4.70 0.56
CA ASP A 210 8.99 4.89 1.25
C ASP A 210 8.59 3.78 2.25
N LEU A 211 9.38 2.70 2.34
CA LEU A 211 9.16 1.61 3.28
C LEU A 211 10.09 1.67 4.51
N PRO A 212 9.65 1.13 5.65
CA PRO A 212 10.51 0.93 6.80
C PRO A 212 11.61 -0.12 6.52
N PRO A 213 12.69 -0.15 7.32
CA PRO A 213 13.77 -1.12 7.17
C PRO A 213 13.25 -2.57 7.22
N GLY A 214 13.75 -3.40 6.31
CA GLY A 214 13.42 -4.81 6.23
C GLY A 214 12.07 -5.12 5.59
N PHE A 215 11.36 -4.12 5.05
CA PHE A 215 10.10 -4.33 4.32
C PHE A 215 10.32 -4.21 2.81
N ILE A 216 9.57 -5.00 2.04
CA ILE A 216 9.55 -5.00 0.58
C ILE A 216 8.12 -4.95 0.07
N TYR A 217 7.99 -4.58 -1.19
CA TYR A 217 6.78 -4.79 -1.96
C TYR A 217 6.79 -6.17 -2.64
N PHE A 218 5.63 -6.83 -2.61
CA PHE A 218 5.39 -8.08 -3.34
C PHE A 218 4.82 -7.76 -4.73
N PHE A 219 5.68 -7.27 -5.62
CA PHE A 219 5.28 -6.80 -6.96
C PHE A 219 4.60 -7.88 -7.83
N GLY A 220 4.87 -9.16 -7.57
CA GLY A 220 4.21 -10.28 -8.26
C GLY A 220 2.73 -10.46 -7.90
N GLU A 221 2.29 -9.87 -6.78
CA GLU A 221 0.93 -9.98 -6.26
C GLU A 221 0.11 -8.68 -6.44
N LYS A 222 0.63 -7.72 -7.22
CA LYS A 222 -0.05 -6.45 -7.45
C LYS A 222 -1.36 -6.64 -8.22
N LYS A 223 -2.36 -5.80 -7.91
CA LYS A 223 -3.66 -5.74 -8.61
C LYS A 223 -3.95 -4.33 -9.13
N ILE A 224 -4.63 -4.26 -10.28
CA ILE A 224 -5.02 -2.97 -10.90
C ILE A 224 -6.24 -2.42 -10.17
N LEU A 225 -6.09 -1.31 -9.45
CA LEU A 225 -7.21 -0.61 -8.83
C LEU A 225 -7.97 0.23 -9.86
N ALA A 226 -7.26 1.06 -10.63
CA ALA A 226 -7.84 1.90 -11.67
C ALA A 226 -6.89 1.97 -12.87
N LYS A 227 -7.43 1.89 -14.09
CA LYS A 227 -6.64 1.97 -15.32
C LYS A 227 -6.49 3.40 -15.79
N ALA A 228 -5.32 3.74 -16.32
CA ALA A 228 -5.07 5.03 -16.94
C ALA A 228 -6.13 5.37 -18.00
N GLN A 229 -6.61 6.62 -18.00
CA GLN A 229 -7.57 7.14 -18.99
C GLN A 229 -8.93 6.41 -19.03
N GLU A 230 -9.23 5.54 -18.07
CA GLU A 230 -10.55 4.93 -17.91
C GLU A 230 -11.27 5.57 -16.71
N PRO A 231 -12.52 6.03 -16.86
CA PRO A 231 -13.26 6.58 -15.74
C PRO A 231 -13.46 5.57 -14.63
N PHE A 232 -13.11 5.95 -13.40
CA PHE A 232 -13.29 5.14 -12.20
C PHE A 232 -14.35 5.78 -11.31
N GLU A 233 -15.30 4.97 -10.84
CA GLU A 233 -16.42 5.41 -10.00
C GLU A 233 -16.34 4.78 -8.61
N PHE A 234 -16.51 5.59 -7.57
CA PHE A 234 -16.50 5.16 -6.18
C PHE A 234 -17.43 5.99 -5.31
N SER A 235 -17.84 5.44 -4.16
CA SER A 235 -18.55 6.18 -3.12
C SER A 235 -17.58 6.83 -2.13
N TRP A 236 -17.90 8.04 -1.70
CA TRP A 236 -17.09 8.81 -0.76
C TRP A 236 -17.96 9.63 0.18
N THR A 237 -17.72 9.54 1.48
CA THR A 237 -18.57 10.18 2.49
C THR A 237 -17.87 11.36 3.15
N VAL A 238 -18.54 12.51 3.15
CA VAL A 238 -18.25 13.60 4.09
C VAL A 238 -18.97 13.26 5.39
N LYS A 239 -18.24 12.77 6.39
CA LYS A 239 -18.78 12.37 7.70
C LYS A 239 -19.31 13.57 8.49
N LYS A 240 -18.61 14.70 8.44
CA LYS A 240 -18.95 15.87 9.23
C LYS A 240 -18.75 17.15 8.45
N ALA A 241 -19.86 17.76 8.02
CA ALA A 241 -19.90 19.12 7.51
C ALA A 241 -20.72 20.02 8.44
N VAL A 242 -20.25 21.24 8.69
CA VAL A 242 -20.92 22.21 9.57
C VAL A 242 -20.94 23.60 8.95
N VAL A 243 -21.95 24.41 9.31
CA VAL A 243 -21.97 25.84 8.99
C VAL A 243 -21.36 26.60 10.16
N GLN A 244 -20.17 27.17 9.97
CA GLN A 244 -19.47 27.99 10.97
C GLN A 244 -19.15 29.35 10.39
N GLY A 245 -19.57 30.42 11.08
CA GLY A 245 -19.37 31.79 10.60
C GLY A 245 -20.04 32.08 9.26
N GLY A 246 -21.17 31.41 8.97
CA GLY A 246 -21.86 31.53 7.68
C GLY A 246 -21.14 30.86 6.51
N LEU A 247 -20.19 29.95 6.78
CA LEU A 247 -19.48 29.19 5.76
C LEU A 247 -19.64 27.68 6.01
N TRP A 248 -19.85 26.92 4.95
CA TRP A 248 -19.75 25.46 5.01
C TRP A 248 -18.29 25.06 5.19
N ARG A 249 -18.02 24.31 6.26
CA ARG A 249 -16.71 23.72 6.56
C ARG A 249 -16.83 22.22 6.60
N ILE A 250 -15.86 21.56 5.97
CA ILE A 250 -15.75 20.11 5.95
C ILE A 250 -14.72 19.74 7.02
N LEU A 251 -15.19 19.11 8.08
CA LEU A 251 -14.38 18.79 9.26
C LEU A 251 -13.86 17.36 9.23
N GLU A 252 -14.62 16.43 8.65
CA GLU A 252 -14.25 15.02 8.59
C GLU A 252 -14.78 14.36 7.32
N VAL A 253 -13.92 13.58 6.67
CA VAL A 253 -14.22 12.82 5.45
C VAL A 253 -13.68 11.41 5.55
N GLU A 254 -14.32 10.47 4.87
CA GLU A 254 -13.79 9.13 4.66
C GLU A 254 -12.59 9.15 3.71
N PRO A 255 -11.71 8.13 3.79
CA PRO A 255 -10.61 8.03 2.87
C PRO A 255 -11.08 7.69 1.45
N THR A 256 -10.27 8.05 0.46
CA THR A 256 -10.50 7.61 -0.92
C THR A 256 -9.83 6.25 -1.17
N PRO A 257 -10.22 5.51 -2.24
CA PRO A 257 -9.56 4.26 -2.62
C PRO A 257 -8.07 4.44 -2.92
N PHE A 258 -7.63 5.65 -3.23
CA PHE A 258 -6.30 5.97 -3.72
C PHE A 258 -5.35 6.51 -2.65
N GLU A 259 -5.86 6.75 -1.45
CA GLU A 259 -5.01 7.08 -0.32
C GLU A 259 -4.19 5.88 0.12
N GLY A 260 -3.00 6.13 0.65
CA GLY A 260 -2.11 5.10 1.16
C GLY A 260 -2.10 5.08 2.68
N PRO A 261 -1.62 3.99 3.29
CA PRO A 261 -1.35 3.97 4.73
C PRO A 261 -0.37 5.08 5.12
N GLU A 262 0.53 5.50 4.24
CA GLU A 262 1.47 6.59 4.54
C GLU A 262 0.75 7.92 4.79
N SER A 263 -0.24 8.28 3.95
CA SER A 263 -1.02 9.51 4.12
C SER A 263 -1.94 9.45 5.34
N LEU A 264 -2.49 8.27 5.64
CA LEU A 264 -3.41 8.08 6.76
C LEU A 264 -2.70 7.93 8.11
N LEU A 265 -1.44 7.51 8.13
CA LEU A 265 -0.71 7.17 9.36
C LEU A 265 0.42 8.16 9.70
N HIS A 266 0.58 9.26 8.96
CA HIS A 266 1.59 10.29 9.26
C HIS A 266 1.55 10.79 10.72
N SER A 267 0.40 10.73 11.39
CA SER A 267 0.23 11.09 12.81
C SER A 267 0.42 9.93 13.80
N PHE A 268 0.48 8.68 13.33
CA PHE A 268 0.56 7.48 14.18
C PHE A 268 1.98 6.92 14.16
N GLN A 269 2.82 7.45 15.04
CA GLN A 269 4.22 7.05 15.21
C GLN A 269 4.38 5.65 15.84
N LYS A 270 3.27 5.00 16.22
CA LYS A 270 3.27 3.67 16.82
C LYS A 270 3.24 2.64 15.70
N SER A 271 4.37 1.97 15.52
CA SER A 271 4.62 0.86 14.60
C SER A 271 3.38 0.00 14.39
N ILE A 272 2.72 0.14 13.26
CA ILE A 272 1.77 -0.88 12.82
C ILE A 272 2.62 -2.09 12.46
N GLU A 273 2.73 -3.01 13.42
CA GLU A 273 3.36 -4.33 13.24
C GLU A 273 2.45 -5.30 12.46
N ALA A 274 1.37 -4.80 11.83
CA ALA A 274 0.48 -5.64 11.04
C ALA A 274 1.24 -6.30 9.89
N GLU A 275 1.07 -7.62 9.78
CA GLU A 275 1.85 -8.47 8.87
C GLU A 275 1.46 -8.29 7.40
N GLU A 276 0.24 -7.83 7.12
CA GLU A 276 -0.26 -7.55 5.78
C GLU A 276 -0.70 -6.10 5.68
N LEU A 277 0.11 -5.31 4.98
CA LEU A 277 -0.20 -3.93 4.66
C LEU A 277 -0.28 -3.81 3.14
N TYR A 278 -1.21 -3.00 2.66
CA TYR A 278 -1.33 -2.68 1.24
C TYR A 278 -0.91 -1.23 1.02
N SER A 279 -0.32 -0.93 -0.12
CA SER A 279 -0.08 0.43 -0.58
C SER A 279 -0.67 0.62 -1.97
N VAL A 280 -1.19 1.81 -2.26
CA VAL A 280 -1.60 2.21 -3.60
C VAL A 280 -0.48 3.04 -4.22
N LYS A 281 -0.07 2.69 -5.45
CA LYS A 281 0.98 3.39 -6.20
C LYS A 281 0.60 3.52 -7.66
N SER A 282 0.90 4.68 -8.23
CA SER A 282 0.78 4.91 -9.66
C SER A 282 1.89 4.18 -10.42
N ASP A 283 1.63 3.82 -11.66
CA ASP A 283 2.57 3.10 -12.53
C ASP A 283 4.01 3.70 -12.58
N PRO A 284 4.22 5.02 -12.78
CA PRO A 284 5.57 5.58 -12.79
C PRO A 284 6.29 5.43 -11.44
N VAL A 285 5.57 5.64 -10.33
CA VAL A 285 6.12 5.47 -8.97
C VAL A 285 6.45 4.01 -8.72
N LEU A 286 5.58 3.10 -9.14
CA LEU A 286 5.78 1.67 -8.98
C LEU A 286 7.04 1.18 -9.70
N ASN A 287 7.27 1.62 -10.93
CA ASN A 287 8.45 1.24 -11.71
C ASN A 287 9.74 1.73 -11.05
N GLN A 288 9.74 2.94 -10.47
CA GLN A 288 10.86 3.44 -9.69
C GLN A 288 11.11 2.58 -8.44
N LEU A 289 10.06 2.27 -7.67
CA LEU A 289 10.16 1.45 -6.46
C LEU A 289 10.67 0.03 -6.76
N MET A 290 10.26 -0.56 -7.89
CA MET A 290 10.78 -1.84 -8.36
C MET A 290 12.29 -1.79 -8.60
N GLN A 291 12.77 -0.76 -9.32
CA GLN A 291 14.20 -0.59 -9.59
C GLN A 291 15.00 -0.37 -8.30
N GLU A 292 14.51 0.45 -7.37
CA GLU A 292 15.16 0.67 -6.07
C GLU A 292 15.28 -0.62 -5.25
N GLN A 293 14.20 -1.41 -5.19
CA GLN A 293 14.19 -2.68 -4.47
C GLN A 293 15.18 -3.68 -5.08
N ASP A 294 15.22 -3.79 -6.42
CA ASP A 294 16.15 -4.69 -7.12
C ASP A 294 17.61 -4.27 -6.89
N GLN A 295 17.91 -2.98 -6.99
CA GLN A 295 19.24 -2.44 -6.69
C GLN A 295 19.65 -2.71 -5.24
N SER A 296 18.71 -2.55 -4.30
CA SER A 296 18.95 -2.82 -2.88
C SER A 296 19.23 -4.29 -2.60
N TRP A 297 18.51 -5.20 -3.27
CA TRP A 297 18.80 -6.64 -3.22
C TRP A 297 20.19 -6.97 -3.77
N GLN A 298 20.54 -6.44 -4.94
CA GLN A 298 21.85 -6.65 -5.54
C GLN A 298 22.98 -6.13 -4.66
N ALA A 299 22.84 -4.91 -4.13
CA ALA A 299 23.81 -4.31 -3.21
C ALA A 299 23.98 -5.14 -1.93
N PHE A 300 22.86 -5.61 -1.36
CA PHE A 300 22.88 -6.47 -0.18
C PHE A 300 23.67 -7.76 -0.44
N PHE A 301 23.32 -8.50 -1.50
CA PHE A 301 24.00 -9.77 -1.80
C PHE A 301 25.46 -9.57 -2.23
N ALA A 302 25.77 -8.51 -2.99
CA ALA A 302 27.15 -8.17 -3.34
C ALA A 302 27.99 -7.93 -2.09
N ARG A 303 27.47 -7.20 -1.10
CA ARG A 303 28.16 -6.94 0.16
C ARG A 303 28.36 -8.21 1.00
N ILE A 304 27.35 -9.08 1.07
CA ILE A 304 27.46 -10.38 1.76
C ILE A 304 28.50 -11.29 1.09
N ASN A 305 28.54 -11.32 -0.24
CA ASN A 305 29.53 -12.10 -0.98
C ASN A 305 30.95 -11.54 -0.76
N GLN A 306 31.11 -10.21 -0.78
CA GLN A 306 32.39 -9.58 -0.46
C GLN A 306 32.89 -9.96 0.94
N ILE A 307 32.02 -9.95 1.96
CA ILE A 307 32.38 -10.39 3.31
C ILE A 307 32.82 -11.86 3.30
N ARG A 308 32.10 -12.73 2.58
CA ARG A 308 32.47 -14.15 2.46
C ARG A 308 33.85 -14.31 1.83
N ASP A 309 34.13 -13.60 0.75
CA ASP A 309 35.41 -13.67 0.03
C ASP A 309 36.56 -13.18 0.92
N GLN A 310 36.37 -12.06 1.64
CA GLN A 310 37.34 -11.55 2.61
C GLN A 310 37.64 -12.57 3.73
N VAL A 311 36.63 -13.28 4.22
CA VAL A 311 36.79 -14.33 5.24
C VAL A 311 37.55 -15.54 4.68
N ILE A 312 37.27 -15.94 3.44
CA ILE A 312 37.99 -17.02 2.75
C ILE A 312 39.47 -16.65 2.55
N ASP A 313 39.74 -15.43 2.09
CA ASP A 313 41.11 -14.94 1.88
C ASP A 313 41.89 -14.87 3.19
N TYR A 314 41.29 -14.35 4.25
CA TYR A 314 41.89 -14.29 5.58
C TYR A 314 42.19 -15.69 6.13
N ARG A 315 41.26 -16.64 5.96
CA ARG A 315 41.49 -18.05 6.32
C ARG A 315 42.65 -18.66 5.53
N ASN A 316 42.71 -18.42 4.22
CA ASN A 316 43.77 -18.92 3.37
C ASN A 316 45.15 -18.37 3.76
N GLN A 317 45.21 -17.12 4.24
CA GLN A 317 46.43 -16.53 4.80
C GLN A 317 46.86 -17.26 6.09
N LEU A 318 45.95 -17.48 7.04
CA LEU A 318 46.25 -18.18 8.29
C LEU A 318 46.62 -19.66 8.11
N ILE A 319 46.05 -20.34 7.11
CA ILE A 319 46.34 -21.76 6.85
C ILE A 319 47.76 -21.95 6.31
N LYS A 320 48.37 -20.96 5.64
CA LYS A 320 49.75 -21.04 5.14
C LYS A 320 50.76 -21.29 6.26
N ASP A 321 50.46 -20.85 7.48
CA ASP A 321 51.31 -21.01 8.65
C ASP A 321 51.10 -22.37 9.38
N ILE A 322 50.11 -23.17 8.96
CA ILE A 322 49.84 -24.47 9.57
C ILE A 322 50.79 -25.52 8.94
N PRO A 323 51.54 -26.29 9.76
CA PRO A 323 52.40 -27.33 9.24
C PRO A 323 51.62 -28.39 8.42
N GLY A 324 52.22 -28.79 7.30
CA GLY A 324 51.67 -29.81 6.38
C GLY A 324 51.31 -31.12 7.09
N ILE A 325 50.47 -31.94 6.46
CA ILE A 325 50.04 -33.21 7.07
C ILE A 325 51.31 -34.06 7.23
N PRO A 326 51.66 -34.51 8.45
CA PRO A 326 52.82 -35.38 8.62
C PRO A 326 52.57 -36.65 7.83
N GLN A 327 53.31 -36.85 6.72
CA GLN A 327 53.24 -38.10 5.97
C GLN A 327 53.85 -39.20 6.84
N MET A 328 53.12 -40.29 7.06
CA MET A 328 53.78 -41.51 7.52
C MET A 328 54.71 -41.93 6.40
N GLY A 329 56.02 -41.72 6.57
CA GLY A 329 57.02 -42.15 5.61
C GLY A 329 56.78 -43.61 5.26
N LYS A 330 56.67 -43.90 3.95
CA LYS A 330 56.58 -45.28 3.45
C LYS A 330 57.77 -46.05 4.06
N PRO A 331 57.55 -47.21 4.71
CA PRO A 331 58.66 -48.01 5.19
C PRO A 331 59.47 -48.44 3.96
N PHE A 332 60.77 -48.15 4.00
CA PHE A 332 61.83 -48.56 3.07
C PHE A 332 61.40 -49.45 1.90
N ALA A 333 61.47 -48.92 0.68
CA ALA A 333 61.74 -49.76 -0.47
C ALA A 333 63.15 -50.34 -0.28
N SER A 334 63.22 -51.63 0.02
CA SER A 334 64.48 -52.37 0.06
C SER A 334 65.10 -52.37 -1.34
N GLY A 335 66.28 -51.78 -1.47
CA GLY A 335 67.26 -52.19 -2.47
C GLY A 335 67.26 -51.48 -3.83
N SER A 336 68.47 -51.10 -4.21
CA SER A 336 68.96 -50.69 -5.53
C SER A 336 68.76 -49.22 -5.91
N GLY A 337 69.90 -48.57 -6.15
CA GLY A 337 69.97 -47.19 -6.61
C GLY A 337 69.35 -47.05 -8.00
N THR A 338 68.39 -46.14 -8.11
CA THR A 338 68.16 -45.30 -9.30
C THR A 338 67.42 -44.06 -8.82
N PRO A 339 67.87 -42.85 -9.20
CA PRO A 339 67.17 -41.61 -8.85
C PRO A 339 66.05 -41.39 -9.86
N THR A 340 64.86 -41.95 -9.61
CA THR A 340 63.67 -41.60 -10.39
C THR A 340 62.42 -41.73 -9.54
N THR A 341 61.98 -40.59 -8.99
CA THR A 341 60.58 -40.24 -8.75
C THR A 341 60.56 -38.71 -8.77
N THR A 342 60.19 -37.98 -9.83
CA THR A 342 58.95 -38.08 -10.62
C THR A 342 57.74 -38.33 -9.72
N LEU A 343 57.48 -37.39 -8.83
CA LEU A 343 56.12 -36.97 -8.47
C LEU A 343 56.11 -35.56 -7.86
N GLU A 344 56.81 -34.62 -8.50
CA GLU A 344 56.58 -33.17 -8.40
C GLU A 344 55.20 -32.74 -8.97
N GLY A 345 54.23 -33.65 -9.11
CA GLY A 345 53.08 -33.41 -9.99
C GLY A 345 51.74 -34.00 -9.57
N ALA A 346 51.54 -34.44 -8.33
CA ALA A 346 50.24 -34.98 -7.93
C ALA A 346 49.75 -34.40 -6.60
N GLY A 347 48.82 -33.45 -6.70
CA GLY A 347 47.71 -33.37 -5.76
C GLY A 347 47.80 -32.33 -4.65
N ILE A 348 48.25 -31.10 -4.93
CA ILE A 348 47.90 -29.93 -4.12
C ILE A 348 47.09 -29.00 -5.01
N GLY A 349 45.81 -29.32 -5.19
CA GLY A 349 44.94 -28.47 -6.00
C GLY A 349 43.69 -29.18 -6.46
N LEU A 350 42.89 -29.69 -5.53
CA LEU A 350 41.44 -29.94 -5.69
C LEU A 350 40.84 -30.71 -4.50
N LEU A 351 41.24 -30.41 -3.27
CA LEU A 351 40.59 -30.95 -2.07
C LEU A 351 40.28 -29.84 -1.05
N GLY A 352 39.78 -28.71 -1.57
CA GLY A 352 39.19 -27.63 -0.78
C GLY A 352 37.73 -27.31 -1.14
N GLY A 353 37.14 -28.04 -2.10
CA GLY A 353 35.83 -27.70 -2.67
C GLY A 353 34.64 -28.53 -2.17
N ALA A 354 34.85 -29.73 -1.61
CA ALA A 354 33.75 -30.70 -1.43
C ALA A 354 33.23 -30.87 0.01
N LEU A 355 33.74 -30.11 0.99
CA LEU A 355 33.20 -30.13 2.37
C LEU A 355 32.41 -28.86 2.74
N ILE A 356 32.36 -27.87 1.85
CA ILE A 356 31.66 -26.59 2.09
C ILE A 356 30.27 -26.56 1.42
N GLY A 357 29.91 -27.54 0.59
CA GLY A 357 28.59 -27.61 -0.03
C GLY A 357 27.45 -28.19 0.85
N GLY A 358 27.76 -28.86 1.95
CA GLY A 358 26.77 -29.62 2.74
C GLY A 358 26.19 -28.90 3.97
N LEU A 359 26.80 -27.79 4.40
CA LEU A 359 26.32 -27.00 5.55
C LEU A 359 26.14 -25.51 5.21
N ALA A 360 26.52 -25.07 4.01
CA ALA A 360 26.28 -23.72 3.51
C ALA A 360 25.39 -23.81 2.26
N GLY A 361 24.08 -23.70 2.52
CA GLY A 361 22.95 -23.63 1.60
C GLY A 361 23.25 -23.48 0.10
N GLY A 362 22.87 -24.51 -0.66
CA GLY A 362 22.99 -24.57 -2.11
C GLY A 362 21.91 -23.77 -2.83
N GLY A 363 22.24 -23.29 -4.04
CA GLY A 363 21.23 -22.71 -4.91
C GLY A 363 21.63 -22.14 -6.27
N LEU A 364 22.84 -22.39 -6.80
CA LEU A 364 23.17 -22.19 -8.23
C LEU A 364 24.41 -23.01 -8.69
N GLY A 365 24.64 -24.17 -8.08
CA GLY A 365 25.81 -25.02 -8.38
C GLY A 365 25.64 -26.50 -8.00
N ALA A 366 24.42 -27.03 -8.09
CA ALA A 366 24.14 -28.44 -7.84
C ALA A 366 24.51 -29.30 -9.07
N GLY A 367 25.81 -29.49 -9.26
CA GLY A 367 26.37 -30.48 -10.17
C GLY A 367 27.77 -30.80 -9.68
N ILE A 368 27.99 -32.03 -9.21
CA ILE A 368 29.23 -32.58 -8.62
C ILE A 368 29.27 -32.47 -7.08
N GLY A 369 28.47 -33.32 -6.43
CA GLY A 369 28.47 -33.54 -4.98
C GLY A 369 28.30 -35.02 -4.62
N ALA A 370 28.94 -35.91 -5.36
CA ALA A 370 29.07 -37.33 -5.02
C ALA A 370 30.52 -37.74 -5.29
N GLY A 371 31.36 -37.75 -4.25
CA GLY A 371 32.75 -38.16 -4.41
C GLY A 371 33.58 -38.02 -3.14
N LEU A 372 34.00 -39.17 -2.61
CA LEU A 372 35.19 -39.36 -1.78
C LEU A 372 35.11 -39.01 -0.28
N GLY A 373 34.28 -39.77 0.43
CA GLY A 373 34.63 -40.26 1.76
C GLY A 373 35.49 -41.52 1.65
N LEU A 374 36.78 -41.38 1.35
CA LEU A 374 37.76 -42.47 1.48
C LEU A 374 39.05 -41.94 2.10
N LEU A 375 39.10 -41.93 3.42
CA LEU A 375 40.37 -42.09 4.13
C LEU A 375 40.49 -43.56 4.52
N GLY A 376 41.04 -44.33 3.58
CA GLY A 376 41.67 -45.60 3.86
C GLY A 376 42.87 -45.37 4.79
N GLY A 377 42.84 -46.04 5.94
CA GLY A 377 43.95 -46.16 6.87
C GLY A 377 43.90 -47.54 7.49
N GLY A 378 44.33 -48.53 6.71
CA GLY A 378 44.34 -49.94 7.07
C GLY A 378 45.07 -50.21 8.38
N LEU A 379 44.45 -51.05 9.21
CA LEU A 379 45.10 -51.82 10.26
C LEU A 379 46.00 -52.88 9.61
N GLY A 380 47.24 -53.02 10.07
CA GLY A 380 47.99 -54.28 9.87
C GLY A 380 49.49 -54.13 9.61
N GLY A 381 50.28 -54.45 10.65
CA GLY A 381 51.66 -54.98 10.54
C GLY A 381 52.79 -53.97 10.77
N TYR A 382 53.86 -54.26 11.52
CA TYR A 382 54.21 -55.38 12.40
C TYR A 382 55.28 -54.84 13.39
N LEU A 383 55.48 -55.58 14.47
CA LEU A 383 55.95 -55.11 15.78
C LEU A 383 57.41 -54.59 15.83
N TYR A 384 57.66 -53.73 16.83
CA TYR A 384 58.97 -53.38 17.44
C TYR A 384 59.69 -52.04 17.12
N SER A 385 59.13 -51.14 16.31
CA SER A 385 59.49 -49.70 16.34
C SER A 385 58.28 -48.74 16.28
N HIS A 386 57.10 -49.31 16.51
CA HIS A 386 55.80 -48.75 16.13
C HIS A 386 55.23 -47.77 17.18
N GLU A 387 55.51 -47.96 18.48
CA GLU A 387 54.95 -47.11 19.55
C GLU A 387 55.53 -45.70 19.58
N ARG A 388 56.83 -45.52 19.34
CA ARG A 388 57.46 -44.18 19.26
C ARG A 388 56.99 -43.39 18.03
N ARG A 389 56.81 -44.04 16.87
CA ARG A 389 56.31 -43.37 15.67
C ARG A 389 54.84 -42.98 15.81
N LYS A 390 54.02 -43.85 16.44
CA LYS A 390 52.60 -43.61 16.70
C LYS A 390 52.39 -42.47 17.71
N SER A 391 53.22 -42.37 18.75
CA SER A 391 53.14 -41.26 19.73
C SER A 391 53.57 -39.92 19.13
N ILE A 392 54.65 -39.88 18.33
CA ILE A 392 55.08 -38.68 17.61
C ILE A 392 54.02 -38.23 16.59
N TYR A 393 53.42 -39.18 15.86
CA TYR A 393 52.35 -38.90 14.90
C TYR A 393 51.09 -38.35 15.60
N ARG A 394 50.67 -38.96 16.70
CA ARG A 394 49.54 -38.46 17.52
C ARG A 394 49.81 -37.06 18.08
N ARG A 395 51.03 -36.79 18.55
CA ARG A 395 51.43 -35.46 19.05
C ARG A 395 51.37 -34.40 17.94
N LYS A 396 51.90 -34.70 16.75
CA LYS A 396 51.83 -33.79 15.59
C LYS A 396 50.40 -33.57 15.09
N LEU A 397 49.54 -34.59 15.15
CA LEU A 397 48.12 -34.44 14.84
C LEU A 397 47.37 -33.60 15.88
N ALA A 398 47.68 -33.75 17.17
CA ALA A 398 47.10 -32.92 18.22
C ALA A 398 47.49 -31.45 18.06
N GLU A 399 48.78 -31.16 17.85
CA GLU A 399 49.27 -29.80 17.62
C GLU A 399 48.61 -29.15 16.38
N ARG A 400 48.42 -29.93 15.30
CA ARG A 400 47.70 -29.44 14.11
C ARG A 400 46.23 -29.16 14.41
N ARG A 401 45.56 -30.01 15.19
CA ARG A 401 44.14 -29.79 15.58
C ARG A 401 44.00 -28.53 16.41
N GLU A 402 44.91 -28.28 17.34
CA GLU A 402 44.95 -27.05 18.13
C GLU A 402 45.15 -25.81 17.24
N LYS A 403 46.11 -25.84 16.31
CA LYS A 403 46.31 -24.76 15.34
C LYS A 403 45.10 -24.53 14.43
N ILE A 404 44.44 -25.59 13.96
CA ILE A 404 43.20 -25.46 13.17
C ILE A 404 42.08 -24.84 14.00
N LYS A 405 41.97 -25.20 15.28
CA LYS A 405 41.00 -24.60 16.20
C LYS A 405 41.27 -23.11 16.37
N GLU A 406 42.52 -22.73 16.63
CA GLU A 406 42.93 -21.33 16.74
C GLU A 406 42.64 -20.54 15.46
N VAL A 407 42.92 -21.12 14.29
CA VAL A 407 42.60 -20.49 13.00
C VAL A 407 41.08 -20.34 12.82
N ASN A 408 40.29 -21.36 13.14
CA ASN A 408 38.83 -21.25 13.06
C ASN A 408 38.28 -20.17 14.01
N GLU A 409 38.78 -20.12 15.26
CA GLU A 409 38.41 -19.06 16.22
C GLU A 409 38.75 -17.66 15.70
N LYS A 410 39.94 -17.48 15.10
CA LYS A 410 40.33 -16.20 14.47
C LYS A 410 39.47 -15.85 13.25
N VAL A 411 39.12 -16.83 12.43
CA VAL A 411 38.30 -16.64 11.22
C VAL A 411 36.85 -16.30 11.61
N GLU A 412 36.30 -16.95 12.63
CA GLU A 412 34.98 -16.64 13.18
C GLU A 412 34.95 -15.22 13.75
N ALA A 413 35.94 -14.85 14.58
CA ALA A 413 36.04 -13.49 15.12
C ALA A 413 36.17 -12.43 14.02
N TYR A 414 36.91 -12.73 12.94
CA TYR A 414 37.05 -11.82 11.79
C TYR A 414 35.74 -11.69 10.99
N ARG A 415 35.03 -12.80 10.76
CA ARG A 415 33.69 -12.79 10.14
C ARG A 415 32.72 -11.94 10.97
N ASP A 416 32.68 -12.16 12.28
CA ASP A 416 31.79 -11.43 13.18
C ASP A 416 32.09 -9.94 13.21
N LYS A 417 33.38 -9.56 13.12
CA LYS A 417 33.81 -8.17 12.98
C LYS A 417 33.24 -7.55 11.70
N LEU A 418 33.43 -8.17 10.53
CA LEU A 418 32.92 -7.65 9.25
C LEU A 418 31.38 -7.57 9.21
N VAL A 419 30.71 -8.56 9.80
CA VAL A 419 29.24 -8.57 9.91
C VAL A 419 28.76 -7.41 10.79
N LYS A 420 29.45 -7.16 11.91
CA LYS A 420 29.12 -6.06 12.81
C LYS A 420 29.35 -4.70 12.16
N GLU A 421 30.46 -4.52 11.44
CA GLU A 421 30.74 -3.30 10.65
C GLU A 421 29.62 -3.04 9.63
N TYR A 422 29.14 -4.09 8.94
CA TYR A 422 28.03 -3.93 8.00
C TYR A 422 26.68 -3.66 8.71
N GLU A 423 26.43 -4.26 9.88
CA GLU A 423 25.26 -3.93 10.70
C GLU A 423 25.25 -2.45 11.12
N GLU A 424 26.41 -1.90 11.49
CA GLU A 424 26.58 -0.48 11.82
C GLU A 424 26.35 0.41 10.60
N GLU A 425 26.89 0.06 9.43
CA GLU A 425 26.65 0.76 8.16
C GLU A 425 25.15 0.84 7.81
N LEU A 426 24.42 -0.28 7.98
CA LEU A 426 22.97 -0.31 7.73
C LEU A 426 22.21 0.58 8.74
N LYS A 427 22.58 0.56 10.02
CA LYS A 427 21.98 1.42 11.04
C LYS A 427 22.22 2.89 10.77
N GLU A 428 23.41 3.26 10.32
CA GLU A 428 23.74 4.64 9.93
C GLU A 428 22.85 5.11 8.77
N LYS A 429 22.66 4.27 7.73
CA LYS A 429 21.74 4.57 6.62
C LYS A 429 20.29 4.76 7.09
N ILE A 430 19.83 3.95 8.06
CA ILE A 430 18.49 4.12 8.67
C ILE A 430 18.39 5.46 9.39
N GLN A 431 19.38 5.81 10.21
CA GLN A 431 19.40 7.08 10.95
C GLN A 431 19.45 8.28 10.01
N ALA A 432 20.28 8.25 8.98
CA ALA A 432 20.38 9.30 7.96
C ALA A 432 19.06 9.52 7.21
N ARG A 433 18.29 8.45 6.98
CA ARG A 433 16.96 8.57 6.38
C ARG A 433 15.92 9.13 7.35
N GLN A 434 15.96 8.76 8.63
CA GLN A 434 15.04 9.28 9.64
C GLN A 434 15.22 10.79 9.86
N THR A 435 16.45 11.28 9.86
CA THR A 435 16.72 12.73 9.98
C THR A 435 16.20 13.51 8.78
N GLN A 436 16.27 12.94 7.57
CA GLN A 436 15.69 13.54 6.36
C GLN A 436 14.17 13.72 6.48
N TYR A 437 13.46 12.74 7.04
CA TYR A 437 12.01 12.84 7.25
C TYR A 437 11.62 13.88 8.30
N GLN A 438 12.38 13.98 9.41
CA GLN A 438 12.15 15.00 10.44
C GLN A 438 12.45 16.42 9.95
N GLY A 439 13.39 16.58 9.02
CA GLY A 439 13.68 17.88 8.40
C GLY A 439 12.51 18.40 7.55
N ILE A 440 11.88 17.52 6.77
CA ILE A 440 10.76 17.88 5.88
C ILE A 440 9.49 18.22 6.67
N SER A 441 9.21 17.52 7.78
CA SER A 441 8.04 17.84 8.62
C SER A 441 8.11 19.23 9.25
N ASN A 442 9.32 19.74 9.51
CA ASN A 442 9.53 21.07 10.08
C ASN A 442 9.55 22.19 9.02
N SER A 443 9.73 21.85 7.74
CA SER A 443 9.78 22.80 6.62
C SER A 443 8.50 22.89 5.80
N SER A 444 7.42 22.18 6.18
CA SER A 444 6.14 22.33 5.48
C SER A 444 5.71 23.80 5.54
N PRO A 445 5.57 24.48 4.39
CA PRO A 445 5.12 25.86 4.36
C PRO A 445 3.74 25.96 5.03
N LYS A 446 3.61 26.90 5.95
CA LYS A 446 2.31 27.33 6.46
C LYS A 446 1.58 27.97 5.29
N PHE A 447 0.77 27.18 4.58
CA PHE A 447 -0.15 27.69 3.55
C PHE A 447 -1.34 28.38 4.19
#